data_AF-A0A2I0QA44-F1
#
_entry.id   AF-A0A2I0QA44-F1
#
_cell.length_a   1.000
_cell.length_b   1.000
_cell.length_c   1.000
_cell.angle_alpha   90.00
_cell.angle_beta   90.00
_cell.angle_gamma   90.00
#
_symmetry.space_group_name_H-M   'P 1'
#
loop_
_entity.id
_entity.type
_entity.pdbx_description
1 polymer ?
#
loop_
_entity_poly.entity_id
_entity_poly.type
_entity_poly.pdbx_seq_one_letter_code
_entity_poly.pdbx_strand_id
1 'polypeptide(L)'
;MKNTMTLIALISIVLFSACKKKEQPAVVEENPFLVEWTTPYGIPPFDKIKNEHYLPAFEEGMKQQVAEIDAICNNSEAPTFANTIEPLEYSGALLMKVSSVFFNLTEAVNSPELEKIAEEISPKLSKHGDDISLNVKLFERIKAVYNQKDSLGLDPVQLRLLEETYKDFVRGGANVPAEKQARFREINEKLSSLTLKFGNNVLKASNEYKLVVDDVKRLDGMPSNAIAAALDLGNSDPKTKGKYVFTIQLPSWEPLLQYCNDRELRKEMWTALTTRCLSGPYDNTAIINEIVNLRLERAQILGYKSHADFTLEDCMAKTPVAVNDLLMKVWKPALVKAKKEVAEFQQVIKKEGGNFKLEPWDYRYYSEKVRKEKFALNQDEVSQYFSLENVKNGVFTVVNKLYGITFELNNNLPKYHKDVEVFEVKENGNVIAILYMDYYPRESKRSGAWMTNFREQYYTKDGKNVIPIVSLVLNSAKPTADAPALLSFDQVETFYHVFGHG
;
A
#
# COMPACT_ATOMS: atom_id res chain seq x y z
N MET A 1 94.00 -42.31 -11.31
CA MET A 1 93.95 -43.20 -10.12
C MET A 1 92.72 -42.84 -9.31
N LYS A 2 91.83 -43.81 -9.00
CA LYS A 2 90.64 -43.71 -8.12
C LYS A 2 89.56 -42.71 -8.61
N ASN A 3 88.33 -43.13 -8.92
CA ASN A 3 87.23 -43.60 -8.04
C ASN A 3 86.74 -42.45 -7.12
N THR A 4 85.43 -42.16 -6.94
CA THR A 4 84.19 -42.95 -7.19
C THR A 4 82.94 -42.05 -7.03
N MET A 5 81.79 -42.40 -7.64
CA MET A 5 80.37 -42.14 -7.20
C MET A 5 79.94 -40.67 -6.88
N THR A 6 78.71 -40.16 -7.06
CA THR A 6 77.40 -40.52 -7.65
C THR A 6 76.67 -39.16 -7.93
N LEU A 7 75.45 -38.99 -8.46
CA LEU A 7 74.26 -39.84 -8.67
C LEU A 7 73.55 -39.40 -9.99
N ILE A 8 72.35 -39.91 -10.27
CA ILE A 8 71.48 -39.51 -11.40
C ILE A 8 70.21 -38.82 -10.85
N ALA A 9 69.73 -37.77 -11.52
CA ALA A 9 68.36 -37.28 -11.38
C ALA A 9 67.74 -37.08 -12.78
N LEU A 10 66.76 -37.91 -13.14
CA LEU A 10 66.04 -37.80 -14.42
C LEU A 10 64.87 -36.81 -14.32
N ILE A 11 64.69 -36.02 -15.37
CA ILE A 11 63.55 -35.11 -15.53
C ILE A 11 62.36 -35.91 -16.11
N SER A 12 61.20 -35.79 -15.48
CA SER A 12 59.91 -36.27 -16.01
C SER A 12 58.83 -35.23 -15.77
N ILE A 13 58.51 -34.43 -16.80
CA ILE A 13 57.41 -33.46 -16.77
C ILE A 13 56.16 -34.15 -17.31
N VAL A 14 55.18 -34.39 -16.43
CA VAL A 14 53.87 -34.94 -16.79
C VAL A 14 52.91 -33.78 -17.08
N LEU A 15 52.50 -33.64 -18.35
CA LEU A 15 51.47 -32.70 -18.77
C LEU A 15 50.08 -33.22 -18.41
N PHE A 16 49.48 -32.67 -17.35
CA PHE A 16 48.07 -32.90 -17.03
C PHE A 16 47.17 -32.10 -17.98
N SER A 17 46.54 -32.77 -18.95
CA SER A 17 45.42 -32.21 -19.71
C SER A 17 44.17 -32.12 -18.85
N ALA A 18 43.87 -30.91 -18.36
CA ALA A 18 42.63 -30.65 -17.64
C ALA A 18 41.43 -30.55 -18.61
N CYS A 19 40.59 -31.59 -18.64
CA CYS A 19 39.28 -31.52 -19.27
C CYS A 19 38.39 -30.49 -18.54
N LYS A 20 38.33 -29.26 -19.06
CA LYS A 20 37.26 -28.32 -18.69
C LYS A 20 35.93 -28.92 -19.12
N LYS A 21 35.15 -29.41 -18.14
CA LYS A 21 33.69 -29.54 -18.32
C LYS A 21 33.20 -28.16 -18.79
N LYS A 22 32.54 -28.12 -19.96
CA LYS A 22 31.67 -26.99 -20.26
C LYS A 22 30.59 -26.99 -19.18
N GLU A 23 30.56 -25.96 -18.37
CA GLU A 23 29.34 -25.60 -17.65
C GLU A 23 28.26 -25.42 -18.73
N GLN A 24 27.16 -26.16 -18.61
CA GLN A 24 25.96 -25.80 -19.36
C GLN A 24 25.60 -24.38 -18.92
N PRO A 25 25.19 -23.48 -19.85
CA PRO A 25 24.61 -22.23 -19.41
C PRO A 25 23.47 -22.58 -18.45
N ALA A 26 23.43 -21.88 -17.30
CA ALA A 26 22.28 -21.97 -16.42
C ALA A 26 21.02 -21.76 -17.26
N VAL A 27 20.01 -22.60 -17.05
CA VAL A 27 18.69 -22.38 -17.68
C VAL A 27 18.28 -20.97 -17.27
N VAL A 28 18.21 -20.06 -18.25
CA VAL A 28 17.68 -18.72 -18.01
C VAL A 28 16.24 -18.94 -17.59
N GLU A 29 15.98 -18.74 -16.31
CA GLU A 29 14.67 -19.02 -15.74
C GLU A 29 13.68 -18.05 -16.41
N GLU A 30 12.68 -18.62 -17.09
CA GLU A 30 11.77 -17.85 -17.93
C GLU A 30 10.99 -16.86 -17.06
N ASN A 31 11.00 -15.57 -17.44
CA ASN A 31 10.41 -14.51 -16.63
C ASN A 31 8.92 -14.82 -16.39
N PRO A 32 8.47 -15.07 -15.13
CA PRO A 32 7.13 -15.54 -14.84
C PRO A 32 6.01 -14.56 -15.25
N PHE A 33 6.31 -13.29 -15.49
CA PHE A 33 5.31 -12.34 -16.00
C PHE A 33 5.05 -12.53 -17.50
N LEU A 34 6.05 -12.95 -18.28
CA LEU A 34 6.00 -13.08 -19.74
C LEU A 34 5.30 -14.36 -20.21
N VAL A 35 4.94 -15.26 -19.30
CA VAL A 35 4.20 -16.50 -19.55
C VAL A 35 2.82 -16.47 -18.91
N GLU A 36 1.89 -17.27 -19.45
CA GLU A 36 0.57 -17.43 -18.87
C GLU A 36 0.63 -18.15 -17.50
N TRP A 37 -0.16 -17.67 -16.53
CA TRP A 37 -0.12 -18.20 -15.18
C TRP A 37 -1.01 -19.44 -15.03
N THR A 38 -0.38 -20.61 -14.94
CA THR A 38 -1.02 -21.92 -14.74
C THR A 38 -1.28 -22.27 -13.26
N THR A 39 -1.03 -21.32 -12.36
CA THR A 39 -1.42 -21.38 -10.95
C THR A 39 -2.95 -21.44 -10.80
N PRO A 40 -3.48 -22.01 -9.70
CA PRO A 40 -4.92 -21.96 -9.42
C PRO A 40 -5.45 -20.54 -9.52
N TYR A 41 -6.57 -20.38 -10.23
CA TYR A 41 -7.25 -19.09 -10.47
C TYR A 41 -6.40 -18.01 -11.19
N GLY A 42 -5.22 -18.34 -11.72
CA GLY A 42 -4.27 -17.36 -12.26
C GLY A 42 -3.72 -16.43 -11.18
N ILE A 43 -3.42 -16.96 -9.99
CA ILE A 43 -2.75 -16.27 -8.89
C ILE A 43 -1.28 -15.96 -9.26
N PRO A 44 -0.71 -14.81 -8.88
CA PRO A 44 0.72 -14.56 -9.09
C PRO A 44 1.61 -15.68 -8.50
N PRO A 45 2.53 -16.29 -9.27
CA PRO A 45 3.45 -17.30 -8.76
C PRO A 45 4.54 -16.65 -7.90
N PHE A 46 4.17 -16.18 -6.71
CA PHE A 46 5.03 -15.43 -5.79
C PHE A 46 6.33 -16.17 -5.42
N ASP A 47 6.32 -17.50 -5.45
CA ASP A 47 7.48 -18.37 -5.25
C ASP A 47 8.53 -18.29 -6.38
N LYS A 48 8.10 -17.91 -7.59
CA LYS A 48 8.96 -17.82 -8.79
C LYS A 48 9.32 -16.38 -9.16
N ILE A 49 8.56 -15.40 -8.68
CA ILE A 49 8.81 -13.99 -8.98
C ILE A 49 10.02 -13.50 -8.18
N LYS A 50 11.05 -13.05 -8.88
CA LYS A 50 12.29 -12.50 -8.34
C LYS A 50 12.42 -11.03 -8.74
N ASN A 51 13.24 -10.28 -7.99
CA ASN A 51 13.42 -8.85 -8.22
C ASN A 51 13.93 -8.52 -9.64
N GLU A 52 14.79 -9.37 -10.21
CA GLU A 52 15.30 -9.26 -11.58
C GLU A 52 14.23 -9.44 -12.68
N HIS A 53 13.05 -9.98 -12.35
CA HIS A 53 11.97 -10.19 -13.32
C HIS A 53 11.15 -8.92 -13.58
N TYR A 54 11.14 -7.94 -12.66
CA TYR A 54 10.26 -6.77 -12.77
C TYR A 54 10.62 -5.84 -13.92
N LEU A 55 11.85 -5.28 -13.96
CA LEU A 55 12.23 -4.30 -14.96
C LEU A 55 12.03 -4.81 -16.41
N PRO A 56 12.46 -6.04 -16.79
CA PRO A 56 12.21 -6.57 -18.13
C PRO A 56 10.71 -6.76 -18.44
N ALA A 57 9.90 -7.15 -17.45
CA ALA A 57 8.46 -7.33 -17.63
C ALA A 57 7.71 -6.00 -17.76
N PHE A 58 8.13 -4.97 -17.02
CA PHE A 58 7.63 -3.60 -17.20
C PHE A 58 7.99 -3.02 -18.57
N GLU A 59 9.24 -3.19 -19.02
CA GLU A 59 9.70 -2.66 -20.30
C GLU A 59 9.01 -3.36 -21.49
N GLU A 60 8.86 -4.69 -21.43
CA GLU A 60 8.07 -5.43 -22.42
C GLU A 60 6.58 -5.08 -22.35
N GLY A 61 6.02 -4.88 -21.16
CA GLY A 61 4.62 -4.47 -20.97
C GLY A 61 4.32 -3.09 -21.57
N MET A 62 5.19 -2.09 -21.34
CA MET A 62 5.07 -0.77 -21.97
C MET A 62 5.20 -0.86 -23.49
N LYS A 63 6.17 -1.64 -23.99
CA LYS A 63 6.38 -1.87 -25.43
C LYS A 63 5.17 -2.52 -26.11
N GLN A 64 4.55 -3.52 -25.47
CA GLN A 64 3.33 -4.16 -25.99
C GLN A 64 2.16 -3.16 -26.02
N GLN A 65 1.95 -2.40 -24.94
CA GLN A 65 0.89 -1.39 -24.93
C GLN A 65 1.08 -0.29 -25.98
N VAL A 66 2.32 0.17 -26.23
CA VAL A 66 2.58 1.12 -27.33
C VAL A 66 2.13 0.55 -28.68
N ALA A 67 2.42 -0.72 -28.97
CA ALA A 67 2.00 -1.36 -30.22
C ALA A 67 0.47 -1.53 -30.32
N GLU A 68 -0.22 -1.82 -29.21
CA GLU A 68 -1.69 -1.88 -29.14
C GLU A 68 -2.32 -0.50 -29.38
N ILE A 69 -1.77 0.55 -28.74
CA ILE A 69 -2.20 1.94 -28.94
C ILE A 69 -1.95 2.41 -30.37
N ASP A 70 -0.80 2.06 -30.98
CA ASP A 70 -0.50 2.38 -32.38
C ASP A 70 -1.47 1.66 -33.34
N ALA A 71 -1.90 0.43 -33.03
CA ALA A 71 -2.90 -0.27 -33.82
C ALA A 71 -4.26 0.43 -33.79
N ILE A 72 -4.67 0.96 -32.62
CA ILE A 72 -5.90 1.78 -32.49
C ILE A 72 -5.74 3.09 -33.27
N CYS A 73 -4.63 3.81 -33.08
CA CYS A 73 -4.37 5.11 -33.71
C CYS A 73 -4.34 5.05 -35.25
N ASN A 74 -3.79 3.96 -35.81
CA ASN A 74 -3.58 3.80 -37.25
C ASN A 74 -4.65 2.93 -37.94
N ASN A 75 -5.72 2.53 -37.24
CA ASN A 75 -6.88 1.88 -37.87
C ASN A 75 -7.54 2.86 -38.87
N SER A 76 -7.61 2.46 -40.14
CA SER A 76 -8.15 3.28 -41.24
C SER A 76 -9.68 3.38 -41.27
N GLU A 77 -10.38 2.53 -40.51
CA GLU A 77 -11.83 2.62 -40.35
C GLU A 77 -12.24 3.81 -39.49
N ALA A 78 -13.45 4.33 -39.76
CA ALA A 78 -14.08 5.35 -38.95
C ALA A 78 -14.11 4.93 -37.45
N PRO A 79 -13.84 5.84 -36.50
CA PRO A 79 -13.84 5.49 -35.08
C PRO A 79 -15.20 4.98 -34.61
N THR A 80 -15.20 3.81 -33.98
CA THR A 80 -16.35 3.19 -33.31
C THR A 80 -15.95 2.77 -31.90
N PHE A 81 -16.93 2.45 -31.04
CA PHE A 81 -16.66 1.91 -29.71
C PHE A 81 -15.78 0.64 -29.78
N ALA A 82 -16.15 -0.32 -30.62
CA ALA A 82 -15.47 -1.60 -30.78
C ALA A 82 -14.05 -1.51 -31.40
N ASN A 83 -13.76 -0.48 -32.20
CA ASN A 83 -12.43 -0.30 -32.80
C ASN A 83 -11.56 0.77 -32.12
N THR A 84 -12.04 1.39 -31.03
CA THR A 84 -11.32 2.46 -30.31
C THR A 84 -11.37 2.33 -28.79
N ILE A 85 -12.55 2.22 -28.18
CA ILE A 85 -12.71 2.19 -26.71
C ILE A 85 -12.45 0.79 -26.16
N GLU A 86 -13.08 -0.22 -26.74
CA GLU A 86 -12.91 -1.62 -26.34
C GLU A 86 -11.44 -2.10 -26.43
N PRO A 87 -10.69 -1.91 -27.54
CA PRO A 87 -9.28 -2.31 -27.60
C PRO A 87 -8.37 -1.49 -26.66
N LEU A 88 -8.78 -0.26 -26.29
CA LEU A 88 -8.04 0.57 -25.32
C LEU A 88 -8.20 0.02 -23.89
N GLU A 89 -9.42 -0.37 -23.51
CA GLU A 89 -9.73 -1.01 -22.23
C GLU A 89 -8.93 -2.30 -22.03
N TYR A 90 -8.77 -3.10 -23.09
CA TYR A 90 -7.96 -4.32 -23.05
C TYR A 90 -6.45 -4.10 -23.23
N SER A 91 -5.98 -2.86 -23.40
CA SER A 91 -4.56 -2.58 -23.66
C SER A 91 -3.69 -2.67 -22.41
N GLY A 92 -2.42 -3.02 -22.58
CA GLY A 92 -1.44 -3.05 -21.49
C GLY A 92 -1.65 -4.17 -20.47
N ALA A 93 -2.30 -5.27 -20.86
CA ALA A 93 -2.59 -6.40 -19.97
C ALA A 93 -1.33 -6.93 -19.24
N LEU A 94 -0.19 -7.05 -19.94
CA LEU A 94 1.09 -7.42 -19.32
C LEU A 94 1.60 -6.33 -18.35
N LEU A 95 1.48 -5.06 -18.73
CA LEU A 95 1.90 -3.93 -17.88
C LEU A 95 1.10 -3.88 -16.59
N MET A 96 -0.22 -4.06 -16.66
CA MET A 96 -1.11 -4.17 -15.50
C MET A 96 -0.74 -5.39 -14.64
N LYS A 97 -0.53 -6.57 -15.26
CA LYS A 97 -0.14 -7.82 -14.56
C LYS A 97 1.14 -7.66 -13.73
N VAL A 98 2.17 -7.00 -14.25
CA VAL A 98 3.41 -6.72 -13.49
C VAL A 98 3.22 -5.58 -12.48
N SER A 99 2.52 -4.51 -12.85
CA SER A 99 2.29 -3.34 -11.98
C SER A 99 1.51 -3.71 -10.71
N SER A 100 0.40 -4.45 -10.85
CA SER A 100 -0.44 -4.83 -9.72
C SER A 100 0.33 -5.70 -8.73
N VAL A 101 1.13 -6.67 -9.19
CA VAL A 101 2.01 -7.44 -8.29
C VAL A 101 3.05 -6.54 -7.64
N PHE A 102 3.82 -5.80 -8.44
CA PHE A 102 4.93 -5.00 -7.94
C PHE A 102 4.49 -3.99 -6.87
N PHE A 103 3.49 -3.15 -7.16
CA PHE A 103 3.08 -2.09 -6.23
C PHE A 103 2.42 -2.62 -4.96
N ASN A 104 1.61 -3.69 -5.04
CA ASN A 104 1.11 -4.39 -3.84
C ASN A 104 2.27 -4.84 -2.93
N LEU A 105 3.33 -5.41 -3.52
CA LEU A 105 4.48 -5.90 -2.76
C LEU A 105 5.37 -4.77 -2.23
N THR A 106 5.49 -3.63 -2.92
CA THR A 106 6.18 -2.44 -2.36
C THR A 106 5.48 -1.86 -1.14
N GLU A 107 4.17 -2.08 -0.95
CA GLU A 107 3.46 -1.63 0.24
C GLU A 107 3.46 -2.66 1.38
N ALA A 108 3.41 -3.95 1.04
CA ALA A 108 3.28 -5.05 1.99
C ALA A 108 4.62 -5.69 2.42
N VAL A 109 5.58 -5.83 1.52
CA VAL A 109 6.85 -6.54 1.72
C VAL A 109 8.03 -5.83 1.02
N ASN A 110 8.11 -4.51 1.21
CA ASN A 110 9.15 -3.67 0.62
C ASN A 110 10.58 -4.13 0.96
N SER A 111 11.52 -3.86 0.06
CA SER A 111 12.95 -4.13 0.26
C SER A 111 13.79 -3.06 -0.46
N PRO A 112 15.08 -2.88 -0.12
CA PRO A 112 15.95 -1.92 -0.83
C PRO A 112 16.03 -2.15 -2.35
N GLU A 113 15.90 -3.41 -2.78
CA GLU A 113 15.86 -3.78 -4.20
C GLU A 113 14.54 -3.38 -4.85
N LEU A 114 13.40 -3.59 -4.18
CA LEU A 114 12.08 -3.15 -4.66
C LEU A 114 11.99 -1.61 -4.69
N GLU A 115 12.52 -0.93 -3.67
CA GLU A 115 12.63 0.54 -3.67
C GLU A 115 13.43 1.04 -4.87
N LYS A 116 14.58 0.45 -5.16
CA LYS A 116 15.41 0.83 -6.31
C LYS A 116 14.70 0.59 -7.65
N ILE A 117 13.97 -0.52 -7.78
CA ILE A 117 13.15 -0.79 -8.98
C ILE A 117 12.04 0.25 -9.10
N ALA A 118 11.39 0.62 -7.99
CA ALA A 118 10.35 1.66 -7.95
C ALA A 118 10.91 3.03 -8.39
N GLU A 119 12.08 3.41 -7.87
CA GLU A 119 12.78 4.65 -8.24
C GLU A 119 13.11 4.71 -9.74
N GLU A 120 13.47 3.58 -10.37
CA GLU A 120 13.74 3.52 -11.81
C GLU A 120 12.45 3.50 -12.65
N ILE A 121 11.41 2.77 -12.22
CA ILE A 121 10.23 2.52 -13.05
C ILE A 121 9.13 3.58 -12.91
N SER A 122 8.98 4.23 -11.76
CA SER A 122 7.93 5.25 -11.54
C SER A 122 8.03 6.47 -12.49
N PRO A 123 9.21 6.98 -12.86
CA PRO A 123 9.34 8.00 -13.92
C PRO A 123 9.00 7.45 -15.31
N LYS A 124 9.49 6.25 -15.65
CA LYS A 124 9.22 5.58 -16.95
C LYS A 124 7.70 5.38 -17.16
N LEU A 125 6.98 4.91 -16.13
CA LEU A 125 5.53 4.73 -16.14
C LEU A 125 4.77 6.06 -16.24
N SER A 126 5.22 7.11 -15.55
CA SER A 126 4.61 8.45 -15.69
C SER A 126 4.72 8.95 -17.12
N LYS A 127 5.90 8.83 -17.74
CA LYS A 127 6.11 9.21 -19.14
C LYS A 127 5.26 8.36 -20.09
N HIS A 128 5.16 7.05 -19.87
CA HIS A 128 4.33 6.14 -20.67
C HIS A 128 2.83 6.51 -20.59
N GLY A 129 2.33 6.83 -19.40
CA GLY A 129 0.98 7.35 -19.20
C GLY A 129 0.74 8.66 -19.95
N ASP A 130 1.67 9.63 -19.84
CA ASP A 130 1.61 10.88 -20.60
C ASP A 130 1.70 10.67 -22.13
N ASP A 131 2.49 9.69 -22.59
CA ASP A 131 2.61 9.33 -24.01
C ASP A 131 1.29 8.79 -24.59
N ILE A 132 0.47 8.12 -23.78
CA ILE A 132 -0.89 7.69 -24.15
C ILE A 132 -1.89 8.85 -24.00
N SER A 133 -1.98 9.49 -22.84
CA SER A 133 -2.99 10.53 -22.55
C SER A 133 -2.87 11.78 -23.41
N LEU A 134 -1.65 12.12 -23.86
CA LEU A 134 -1.38 13.27 -24.74
C LEU A 134 -1.30 12.88 -26.23
N ASN A 135 -1.61 11.63 -26.59
CA ASN A 135 -1.63 11.19 -27.98
C ASN A 135 -2.82 11.81 -28.74
N VAL A 136 -2.53 12.83 -29.55
CA VAL A 136 -3.53 13.58 -30.33
C VAL A 136 -4.37 12.66 -31.23
N LYS A 137 -3.75 11.70 -31.93
CA LYS A 137 -4.48 10.76 -32.81
C LYS A 137 -5.46 9.90 -32.01
N LEU A 138 -5.01 9.35 -30.87
CA LEU A 138 -5.85 8.53 -30.01
C LEU A 138 -7.03 9.33 -29.48
N PHE A 139 -6.77 10.54 -28.96
CA PHE A 139 -7.82 11.40 -28.44
C PHE A 139 -8.81 11.87 -29.51
N GLU A 140 -8.35 12.15 -30.74
CA GLU A 140 -9.23 12.45 -31.87
C GLU A 140 -10.19 11.30 -32.17
N ARG A 141 -9.72 10.03 -32.14
CA ARG A 141 -10.61 8.87 -32.28
C ARG A 141 -11.61 8.77 -31.12
N ILE A 142 -11.15 8.84 -29.87
CA ILE A 142 -12.02 8.76 -28.68
C ILE A 142 -13.09 9.87 -28.72
N LYS A 143 -12.68 11.10 -29.05
CA LYS A 143 -13.57 12.26 -29.20
C LYS A 143 -14.59 12.10 -30.33
N ALA A 144 -14.20 11.48 -31.44
CA ALA A 144 -15.13 11.18 -32.54
C ALA A 144 -16.22 10.18 -32.11
N VAL A 145 -15.87 9.15 -31.31
CA VAL A 145 -16.85 8.21 -30.72
C VAL A 145 -17.73 8.94 -29.69
N TYR A 146 -17.13 9.70 -28.77
CA TYR A 146 -17.83 10.43 -27.70
C TYR A 146 -18.86 11.43 -28.25
N ASN A 147 -18.50 12.19 -29.30
CA ASN A 147 -19.40 13.16 -29.94
C ASN A 147 -20.62 12.50 -30.61
N GLN A 148 -20.59 11.19 -30.84
CA GLN A 148 -21.68 10.42 -31.46
C GLN A 148 -22.43 9.53 -30.46
N LYS A 149 -22.03 9.49 -29.18
CA LYS A 149 -22.50 8.52 -28.17
C LYS A 149 -24.02 8.33 -28.11
N ASP A 150 -24.78 9.41 -28.24
CA ASP A 150 -26.25 9.43 -28.16
C ASP A 150 -26.93 8.74 -29.36
N SER A 151 -26.16 8.42 -30.41
CA SER A 151 -26.62 7.75 -31.64
C SER A 151 -26.07 6.32 -31.82
N LEU A 152 -25.11 5.90 -30.99
CA LEU A 152 -24.42 4.61 -31.12
C LEU A 152 -25.20 3.41 -30.55
N GLY A 153 -26.28 3.65 -29.80
CA GLY A 153 -27.09 2.57 -29.19
C GLY A 153 -26.34 1.76 -28.13
N LEU A 154 -25.31 2.35 -27.49
CA LEU A 154 -24.52 1.72 -26.44
C LEU A 154 -25.39 1.36 -25.23
N ASP A 155 -25.07 0.24 -24.58
CA ASP A 155 -25.65 -0.09 -23.28
C ASP A 155 -25.14 0.87 -22.17
N PRO A 156 -25.77 0.90 -20.97
CA PRO A 156 -25.38 1.84 -19.91
C PRO A 156 -23.94 1.69 -19.41
N VAL A 157 -23.34 0.49 -19.48
CA VAL A 157 -21.96 0.22 -19.05
C VAL A 157 -20.98 0.69 -20.14
N GLN A 158 -21.27 0.40 -21.41
CA GLN A 158 -20.51 0.90 -22.55
C GLN A 158 -20.54 2.43 -22.64
N LEU A 159 -21.71 3.05 -22.46
CA LEU A 159 -21.84 4.50 -22.41
C LEU A 159 -21.02 5.09 -21.26
N ARG A 160 -21.12 4.50 -20.07
CA ARG A 160 -20.32 4.93 -18.91
C ARG A 160 -18.82 4.83 -19.19
N LEU A 161 -18.35 3.72 -19.76
CA LEU A 161 -16.94 3.53 -20.10
C LEU A 161 -16.48 4.63 -21.07
N LEU A 162 -17.23 4.88 -22.16
CA LEU A 162 -16.92 5.94 -23.12
C LEU A 162 -16.86 7.34 -22.48
N GLU A 163 -17.78 7.65 -21.57
CA GLU A 163 -17.79 8.92 -20.84
C GLU A 163 -16.57 9.08 -19.92
N GLU A 164 -16.24 8.04 -19.16
CA GLU A 164 -15.09 8.04 -18.25
C GLU A 164 -13.77 8.08 -19.03
N THR A 165 -13.60 7.25 -20.09
CA THR A 165 -12.42 7.30 -20.97
C THR A 165 -12.22 8.69 -21.58
N TYR A 166 -13.27 9.32 -22.11
CA TYR A 166 -13.14 10.67 -22.67
C TYR A 166 -12.73 11.69 -21.60
N LYS A 167 -13.39 11.66 -20.44
CA LYS A 167 -13.11 12.50 -19.29
C LYS A 167 -11.65 12.34 -18.80
N ASP A 168 -11.16 11.11 -18.73
CA ASP A 168 -9.81 10.79 -18.25
C ASP A 168 -8.73 11.27 -19.21
N PHE A 169 -8.96 11.21 -20.53
CA PHE A 169 -8.06 11.85 -21.50
C PHE A 169 -8.05 13.37 -21.36
N VAL A 170 -9.21 14.01 -21.16
CA VAL A 170 -9.28 15.46 -20.91
C VAL A 170 -8.51 15.85 -19.64
N ARG A 171 -8.67 15.08 -18.55
CA ARG A 171 -8.02 15.31 -17.24
C ARG A 171 -6.53 14.93 -17.24
N GLY A 172 -6.16 13.93 -18.05
CA GLY A 172 -4.78 13.54 -18.39
C GLY A 172 -4.09 14.51 -19.37
N GLY A 173 -4.79 15.56 -19.80
CA GLY A 173 -4.20 16.70 -20.50
C GLY A 173 -4.29 16.66 -22.02
N ALA A 174 -5.14 15.82 -22.63
CA ALA A 174 -5.28 15.75 -24.09
C ALA A 174 -5.65 17.10 -24.77
N ASN A 175 -6.24 18.04 -24.02
CA ASN A 175 -6.52 19.42 -24.46
C ASN A 175 -5.46 20.45 -24.00
N VAL A 176 -4.34 20.03 -23.40
CA VAL A 176 -3.26 20.94 -22.98
C VAL A 176 -2.57 21.53 -24.22
N PRO A 177 -2.48 22.86 -24.34
CA PRO A 177 -1.80 23.52 -25.45
C PRO A 177 -0.36 23.02 -25.64
N ALA A 178 0.07 22.87 -26.89
CA ALA A 178 1.35 22.25 -27.25
C ALA A 178 2.55 22.90 -26.53
N GLU A 179 2.53 24.22 -26.35
CA GLU A 179 3.57 24.97 -25.66
C GLU A 179 3.65 24.69 -24.14
N LYS A 180 2.62 24.08 -23.55
CA LYS A 180 2.57 23.66 -22.14
C LYS A 180 2.80 22.17 -21.91
N GLN A 181 2.67 21.32 -22.94
CA GLN A 181 2.74 19.86 -22.79
C GLN A 181 4.09 19.38 -22.22
N ALA A 182 5.21 19.98 -22.64
CA ALA A 182 6.53 19.63 -22.10
C ALA A 182 6.62 19.87 -20.59
N ARG A 183 6.08 20.99 -20.10
CA ARG A 183 6.04 21.32 -18.67
C ARG A 183 5.05 20.44 -17.90
N PHE A 184 3.90 20.13 -18.49
CA PHE A 184 2.92 19.20 -17.90
C PHE A 184 3.53 17.83 -17.62
N ARG A 185 4.26 17.27 -18.59
CA ARG A 185 5.00 16.00 -18.47
C ARG A 185 6.06 16.04 -17.37
N GLU A 186 6.90 17.09 -17.36
CA GLU A 186 7.92 17.29 -16.31
C GLU A 186 7.30 17.33 -14.90
N ILE A 187 6.11 17.95 -14.76
CA ILE A 187 5.38 18.01 -13.49
C ILE A 187 4.88 16.61 -13.08
N ASN A 188 4.32 15.82 -14.01
CA ASN A 188 3.85 14.47 -13.71
C ASN A 188 4.99 13.54 -13.27
N GLU A 189 6.11 13.55 -14.00
CA GLU A 189 7.30 12.76 -13.69
C GLU A 189 7.88 13.11 -12.30
N LYS A 190 7.96 14.41 -11.98
CA LYS A 190 8.40 14.88 -10.66
C LYS A 190 7.42 14.51 -9.56
N LEU A 191 6.12 14.67 -9.77
CA LEU A 191 5.10 14.28 -8.78
C LEU A 191 5.12 12.78 -8.48
N SER A 192 5.33 11.94 -9.49
CA SER A 192 5.53 10.49 -9.34
C SER A 192 6.74 10.21 -8.41
N SER A 193 7.90 10.76 -8.77
CA SER A 193 9.17 10.59 -8.04
C SER A 193 9.12 11.10 -6.60
N LEU A 194 8.54 12.29 -6.38
CA LEU A 194 8.42 12.92 -5.06
C LEU A 194 7.44 12.17 -4.15
N THR A 195 6.36 11.60 -4.70
CA THR A 195 5.37 10.84 -3.92
C THR A 195 5.97 9.50 -3.45
N LEU A 196 6.71 8.80 -4.30
CA LEU A 196 7.47 7.61 -3.92
C LEU A 196 8.48 7.92 -2.81
N LYS A 197 9.30 8.98 -3.00
CA LYS A 197 10.29 9.40 -2.01
C LYS A 197 9.66 9.77 -0.67
N PHE A 198 8.52 10.46 -0.68
CA PHE A 198 7.77 10.78 0.53
C PHE A 198 7.38 9.51 1.31
N GLY A 199 6.84 8.50 0.62
CA GLY A 199 6.45 7.22 1.21
C GLY A 199 7.64 6.46 1.81
N ASN A 200 8.73 6.32 1.04
CA ASN A 200 9.97 5.67 1.49
C ASN A 200 10.59 6.37 2.71
N ASN A 201 10.59 7.70 2.73
CA ASN A 201 11.04 8.49 3.89
C ASN A 201 10.18 8.21 5.14
N VAL A 202 8.85 8.16 4.99
CA VAL A 202 7.94 7.83 6.11
C VAL A 202 8.22 6.42 6.64
N LEU A 203 8.39 5.42 5.77
CA LEU A 203 8.69 4.04 6.19
C LEU A 203 10.02 3.96 6.93
N LYS A 204 11.09 4.53 6.36
CA LYS A 204 12.45 4.51 6.93
C LYS A 204 12.53 5.22 8.28
N ALA A 205 11.97 6.44 8.38
CA ALA A 205 11.88 7.15 9.66
C ALA A 205 11.03 6.40 10.71
N SER A 206 10.07 5.58 10.28
CA SER A 206 9.26 4.76 11.19
C SER A 206 9.98 3.53 11.73
N ASN A 207 10.86 2.95 10.92
CA ASN A 207 11.65 1.79 11.32
C ASN A 207 12.87 2.20 12.15
N GLU A 208 13.48 3.36 11.87
CA GLU A 208 14.64 3.90 12.60
C GLU A 208 14.29 4.27 14.05
N TYR A 209 13.12 4.86 14.31
CA TYR A 209 12.75 5.26 15.67
C TYR A 209 12.44 4.04 16.56
N LYS A 210 13.32 3.81 17.54
CA LYS A 210 13.14 2.85 18.64
C LYS A 210 13.22 3.59 19.98
N LEU A 211 12.13 3.69 20.73
CA LEU A 211 12.14 4.12 22.13
C LEU A 211 12.53 2.94 23.00
N VAL A 212 13.71 3.01 23.63
CA VAL A 212 14.26 1.92 24.45
C VAL A 212 14.07 2.24 25.93
N VAL A 213 13.40 1.35 26.66
CA VAL A 213 13.15 1.48 28.10
C VAL A 213 13.82 0.33 28.84
N ASP A 214 14.71 0.66 29.78
CA ASP A 214 15.50 -0.31 30.54
C ASP A 214 14.79 -0.76 31.83
N ASP A 215 14.12 0.15 32.53
CA ASP A 215 13.41 -0.15 33.78
C ASP A 215 11.92 -0.36 33.52
N VAL A 216 11.46 -1.60 33.70
CA VAL A 216 10.04 -2.00 33.59
C VAL A 216 9.11 -1.16 34.46
N LYS A 217 9.58 -0.58 35.57
CA LYS A 217 8.76 0.28 36.44
C LYS A 217 8.28 1.55 35.73
N ARG A 218 8.98 2.01 34.68
CA ARG A 218 8.51 3.15 33.87
C ARG A 218 7.29 2.78 33.02
N LEU A 219 7.04 1.48 32.80
CA LEU A 219 5.89 0.96 32.05
C LEU A 219 4.68 0.67 32.96
N ASP A 220 4.71 1.13 34.21
CA ASP A 220 3.57 1.01 35.13
C ASP A 220 2.26 1.53 34.51
N GLY A 221 1.18 0.82 34.80
CA GLY A 221 -0.14 1.02 34.20
C GLY A 221 -0.36 0.35 32.83
N MET A 222 0.69 -0.02 32.08
CA MET A 222 0.52 -0.61 30.75
C MET A 222 -0.02 -2.05 30.77
N PRO A 223 -0.84 -2.46 29.77
CA PRO A 223 -1.26 -3.84 29.57
C PRO A 223 -0.07 -4.82 29.46
N SER A 224 -0.23 -6.00 30.07
CA SER A 224 0.84 -7.02 30.13
C SER A 224 1.24 -7.55 28.75
N ASN A 225 0.28 -7.69 27.82
CA ASN A 225 0.53 -8.05 26.42
C ASN A 225 1.36 -6.98 25.67
N ALA A 226 1.12 -5.69 25.92
CA ALA A 226 1.89 -4.59 25.33
C ALA A 226 3.33 -4.55 25.88
N ILE A 227 3.50 -4.79 27.19
CA ILE A 227 4.82 -4.93 27.82
C ILE A 227 5.58 -6.14 27.24
N ALA A 228 4.91 -7.29 27.10
CA ALA A 228 5.49 -8.50 26.52
C ALA A 228 5.91 -8.28 25.05
N ALA A 229 5.06 -7.67 24.23
CA ALA A 229 5.37 -7.37 22.83
C ALA A 229 6.57 -6.39 22.70
N ALA A 230 6.71 -5.42 23.60
CA ALA A 230 7.86 -4.53 23.65
C ALA A 230 9.16 -5.25 24.07
N LEU A 231 9.06 -6.23 24.98
CA LEU A 231 10.19 -7.08 25.39
C LEU A 231 10.62 -8.05 24.28
N ASP A 232 9.66 -8.67 23.59
CA ASP A 232 9.93 -9.56 22.44
C ASP A 232 10.63 -8.80 21.32
N LEU A 233 10.20 -7.56 21.03
CA LEU A 233 10.89 -6.69 20.08
C LEU A 233 12.30 -6.34 20.56
N GLY A 234 12.48 -5.99 21.85
CA GLY A 234 13.81 -5.71 22.40
C GLY A 234 14.75 -6.92 22.34
N ASN A 235 14.23 -8.13 22.57
CA ASN A 235 14.97 -9.39 22.46
C ASN A 235 15.34 -9.77 21.02
N SER A 236 14.71 -9.17 20.00
CA SER A 236 15.01 -9.45 18.59
C SER A 236 16.28 -8.77 18.06
N ASP A 237 16.73 -7.66 18.68
CA ASP A 237 18.01 -7.01 18.39
C ASP A 237 19.02 -7.25 19.54
N PRO A 238 20.22 -7.83 19.28
CA PRO A 238 21.28 -7.99 20.26
C PRO A 238 21.64 -6.72 21.07
N LYS A 239 21.44 -5.52 20.51
CA LYS A 239 21.72 -4.23 21.18
C LYS A 239 20.67 -3.85 22.22
N THR A 240 19.44 -4.34 22.08
CA THR A 240 18.31 -4.04 22.99
C THR A 240 17.85 -5.26 23.79
N LYS A 241 18.59 -6.37 23.73
CA LYS A 241 18.21 -7.62 24.38
C LYS A 241 17.97 -7.44 25.88
N GLY A 242 16.83 -7.93 26.37
CA GLY A 242 16.39 -7.75 27.76
C GLY A 242 15.82 -6.37 28.10
N LYS A 243 15.67 -5.47 27.13
CA LYS A 243 15.04 -4.16 27.27
C LYS A 243 13.66 -4.14 26.59
N TYR A 244 12.85 -3.15 26.90
CA TYR A 244 11.54 -2.94 26.27
C TYR A 244 11.68 -1.93 25.13
N VAL A 245 11.26 -2.28 23.92
CA VAL A 245 11.37 -1.42 22.74
C VAL A 245 9.98 -1.06 22.21
N PHE A 246 9.75 0.25 22.07
CA PHE A 246 8.56 0.78 21.42
C PHE A 246 8.90 1.44 20.09
N THR A 247 8.00 1.31 19.14
CA THR A 247 8.10 1.89 17.79
C THR A 247 6.89 2.77 17.51
N ILE A 248 6.88 3.45 16.37
CA ILE A 248 5.73 4.25 15.94
C ILE A 248 4.71 3.47 15.08
N GLN A 249 4.78 2.14 15.06
CA GLN A 249 3.67 1.31 14.58
C GLN A 249 2.53 1.32 15.61
N LEU A 250 1.26 1.39 15.15
CA LEU A 250 0.08 1.61 16.00
C LEU A 250 0.01 0.71 17.24
N PRO A 251 0.17 -0.63 17.16
CA PRO A 251 0.09 -1.51 18.32
C PRO A 251 1.18 -1.28 19.38
N SER A 252 2.23 -0.52 19.06
CA SER A 252 3.37 -0.27 19.95
C SER A 252 3.20 1.04 20.72
N TRP A 253 2.87 2.15 20.06
CA TRP A 253 2.75 3.45 20.74
C TRP A 253 1.38 3.69 21.39
N GLU A 254 0.30 3.11 20.87
CA GLU A 254 -1.05 3.43 21.36
C GLU A 254 -1.27 2.99 22.83
N PRO A 255 -0.92 1.75 23.25
CA PRO A 255 -1.02 1.36 24.66
C PRO A 255 -0.15 2.21 25.58
N LEU A 256 1.02 2.69 25.10
CA LEU A 256 1.88 3.58 25.86
C LEU A 256 1.18 4.93 26.11
N LEU A 257 0.59 5.54 25.08
CA LEU A 257 -0.14 6.81 25.23
C LEU A 257 -1.47 6.69 25.98
N GLN A 258 -2.09 5.51 26.00
CA GLN A 258 -3.35 5.25 26.73
C GLN A 258 -3.15 4.90 28.20
N TYR A 259 -2.10 4.15 28.56
CA TYR A 259 -2.04 3.49 29.88
C TYR A 259 -0.75 3.74 30.67
N CYS A 260 0.37 4.11 30.03
CA CYS A 260 1.64 4.32 30.75
C CYS A 260 1.53 5.50 31.73
N ASN A 261 1.80 5.24 33.02
CA ASN A 261 1.75 6.25 34.06
C ASN A 261 2.90 7.28 33.95
N ASP A 262 4.06 6.91 33.39
CA ASP A 262 5.18 7.82 33.13
C ASP A 262 4.81 8.84 32.04
N ARG A 263 4.53 10.08 32.48
CA ARG A 263 4.15 11.19 31.61
C ARG A 263 5.26 11.62 30.65
N GLU A 264 6.52 11.49 31.04
CA GLU A 264 7.62 11.88 30.15
C GLU A 264 7.86 10.81 29.07
N LEU A 265 7.63 9.52 29.33
CA LEU A 265 7.55 8.50 28.26
C LEU A 265 6.42 8.80 27.27
N ARG A 266 5.22 9.15 27.76
CA ARG A 266 4.10 9.53 26.85
C ARG A 266 4.48 10.73 25.98
N LYS A 267 5.12 11.74 26.56
CA LYS A 267 5.59 12.94 25.87
C LYS A 267 6.70 12.64 24.85
N GLU A 268 7.66 11.79 25.18
CA GLU A 268 8.73 11.35 24.29
C GLU A 268 8.16 10.63 23.06
N MET A 269 7.29 9.63 23.29
CA MET A 269 6.61 8.90 22.22
C MET A 269 5.73 9.82 21.35
N TRP A 270 4.92 10.69 21.95
CA TRP A 270 4.10 11.66 21.21
C TRP A 270 4.96 12.62 20.36
N THR A 271 6.07 13.11 20.92
CA THR A 271 6.98 14.00 20.20
C THR A 271 7.51 13.26 18.96
N ALA A 272 8.06 12.05 19.11
CA ALA A 272 8.55 11.26 17.99
C ALA A 272 7.50 10.98 16.90
N LEU A 273 6.25 10.68 17.29
CA LEU A 273 5.14 10.50 16.36
C LEU A 273 4.85 11.77 15.54
N THR A 274 4.83 12.93 16.20
CA THR A 274 4.46 14.22 15.59
C THR A 274 5.60 14.95 14.88
N THR A 275 6.86 14.64 15.20
CA THR A 275 8.05 15.24 14.56
C THR A 275 8.71 14.31 13.53
N ARG A 276 8.13 13.15 13.23
CA ARG A 276 8.59 12.26 12.16
C ARG A 276 8.69 13.02 10.83
N CYS A 277 9.81 12.81 10.13
CA CYS A 277 10.08 13.41 8.82
C CYS A 277 10.07 14.96 8.80
N LEU A 278 10.36 15.63 9.93
CA LEU A 278 10.58 17.08 9.99
C LEU A 278 12.07 17.50 9.98
N SER A 279 13.00 16.54 9.98
CA SER A 279 14.45 16.79 9.95
C SER A 279 15.24 15.53 9.58
N GLY A 280 16.54 15.69 9.32
CA GLY A 280 17.46 14.57 9.08
C GLY A 280 17.35 14.00 7.66
N PRO A 281 17.84 12.77 7.41
CA PRO A 281 17.90 12.19 6.07
C PRO A 281 16.52 11.90 5.47
N TYR A 282 15.47 11.85 6.29
CA TYR A 282 14.09 11.53 5.91
C TYR A 282 13.14 12.74 6.05
N ASP A 283 13.66 13.96 6.04
CA ASP A 283 12.86 15.19 6.03
C ASP A 283 11.97 15.26 4.78
N ASN A 284 10.66 15.41 5.00
CA ASN A 284 9.64 15.54 3.96
C ASN A 284 9.14 16.98 3.78
N THR A 285 9.60 17.95 4.57
CA THR A 285 9.13 19.34 4.54
C THR A 285 9.32 19.99 3.17
N ALA A 286 10.52 19.87 2.60
CA ALA A 286 10.81 20.37 1.25
C ALA A 286 10.02 19.61 0.16
N ILE A 287 9.88 18.28 0.31
CA ILE A 287 9.15 17.41 -0.62
C ILE A 287 7.66 17.78 -0.68
N ILE A 288 7.03 18.01 0.48
CA ILE A 288 5.62 18.46 0.56
C ILE A 288 5.46 19.81 -0.14
N ASN A 289 6.35 20.77 0.13
CA ASN A 289 6.30 22.10 -0.51
C ASN A 289 6.41 22.01 -2.03
N GLU A 290 7.31 21.16 -2.56
CA GLU A 290 7.43 20.95 -4.00
C GLU A 290 6.17 20.27 -4.59
N ILE A 291 5.66 19.21 -3.95
CA ILE A 291 4.43 18.52 -4.36
C ILE A 291 3.23 19.48 -4.41
N VAL A 292 3.06 20.36 -3.41
CA VAL A 292 1.93 21.30 -3.37
C VAL A 292 2.02 22.32 -4.49
N ASN A 293 3.21 22.89 -4.75
CA ASN A 293 3.42 23.84 -5.85
C ASN A 293 3.21 23.19 -7.22
N LEU A 294 3.78 22.00 -7.45
CA LEU A 294 3.61 21.24 -8.69
C LEU A 294 2.14 20.84 -8.94
N ARG A 295 1.40 20.44 -7.89
CA ARG A 295 -0.04 20.15 -8.00
C ARG A 295 -0.87 21.38 -8.36
N LEU A 296 -0.52 22.56 -7.84
CA LEU A 296 -1.16 23.82 -8.21
C LEU A 296 -0.87 24.19 -9.67
N GLU A 297 0.41 24.14 -10.08
CA GLU A 297 0.81 24.46 -11.45
C GLU A 297 0.15 23.52 -12.46
N ARG A 298 0.11 22.21 -12.19
CA ARG A 298 -0.59 21.24 -13.05
C ARG A 298 -2.07 21.56 -13.21
N ALA A 299 -2.74 21.91 -12.11
CA ALA A 299 -4.15 22.28 -12.14
C ALA A 299 -4.38 23.54 -13.00
N GLN A 300 -3.49 24.53 -12.90
CA GLN A 300 -3.55 25.77 -13.69
C GLN A 300 -3.26 25.52 -15.19
N ILE A 301 -2.34 24.60 -15.53
CA ILE A 301 -2.12 24.17 -16.92
C ILE A 301 -3.40 23.55 -17.52
N LEU A 302 -4.12 22.76 -16.71
CA LEU A 302 -5.41 22.15 -17.06
C LEU A 302 -6.61 23.11 -16.99
N GLY A 303 -6.41 24.39 -16.61
CA GLY A 303 -7.46 25.42 -16.56
C GLY A 303 -8.20 25.57 -15.22
N TYR A 304 -7.80 24.84 -14.19
CA TYR A 304 -8.40 24.88 -12.85
C TYR A 304 -7.71 25.91 -11.94
N LYS A 305 -8.46 26.51 -11.01
CA LYS A 305 -7.93 27.52 -10.08
C LYS A 305 -6.98 26.91 -9.04
N SER A 306 -7.27 25.70 -8.59
CA SER A 306 -6.47 24.95 -7.63
C SER A 306 -6.52 23.44 -7.90
N HIS A 307 -5.61 22.71 -7.27
CA HIS A 307 -5.65 21.24 -7.28
C HIS A 307 -6.95 20.68 -6.67
N ALA A 308 -7.57 21.39 -5.72
CA ALA A 308 -8.85 20.97 -5.14
C ALA A 308 -9.99 21.10 -6.14
N ASP A 309 -10.03 22.15 -6.98
CA ASP A 309 -11.03 22.28 -8.04
C ASP A 309 -10.89 21.14 -9.07
N PHE A 310 -9.66 20.84 -9.49
CA PHE A 310 -9.36 19.72 -10.41
C PHE A 310 -9.80 18.36 -9.85
N THR A 311 -9.46 18.07 -8.59
CA THR A 311 -9.79 16.77 -7.98
C THR A 311 -11.29 16.66 -7.69
N LEU A 312 -11.93 17.73 -7.19
CA LEU A 312 -13.31 17.67 -6.74
C LEU A 312 -14.34 17.67 -7.87
N GLU A 313 -14.00 18.15 -9.08
CA GLU A 313 -14.85 18.02 -10.28
C GLU A 313 -15.38 16.59 -10.46
N ASP A 314 -14.52 15.59 -10.22
CA ASP A 314 -14.86 14.18 -10.40
C ASP A 314 -15.44 13.53 -9.13
N CYS A 315 -15.29 14.17 -7.97
CA CYS A 315 -15.91 13.72 -6.72
C CYS A 315 -17.42 14.06 -6.66
N MET A 316 -18.17 13.41 -5.76
CA MET A 316 -19.57 13.75 -5.50
C MET A 316 -19.76 15.17 -4.95
N ALA A 317 -18.77 15.72 -4.23
CA ALA A 317 -18.86 17.04 -3.62
C ALA A 317 -18.72 18.21 -4.62
N LYS A 318 -18.17 17.96 -5.81
CA LYS A 318 -18.00 18.88 -6.97
C LYS A 318 -17.17 20.16 -6.76
N THR A 319 -17.14 20.76 -5.58
CA THR A 319 -16.47 22.06 -5.35
C THR A 319 -15.78 22.14 -3.98
N PRO A 320 -14.68 22.91 -3.85
CA PRO A 320 -14.07 23.18 -2.54
C PRO A 320 -15.02 23.86 -1.55
N VAL A 321 -16.00 24.64 -2.02
CA VAL A 321 -16.99 25.31 -1.16
C VAL A 321 -17.90 24.28 -0.49
N ALA A 322 -18.49 23.36 -1.27
CA ALA A 322 -19.37 22.32 -0.72
C ALA A 322 -18.65 21.40 0.28
N VAL A 323 -17.37 21.08 0.03
CA VAL A 323 -16.52 20.35 0.99
C VAL A 323 -16.35 21.14 2.29
N ASN A 324 -15.95 22.41 2.20
CA ASN A 324 -15.77 23.25 3.38
C ASN A 324 -17.08 23.46 4.16
N ASP A 325 -18.21 23.63 3.49
CA ASP A 325 -19.52 23.76 4.14
C ASP A 325 -19.91 22.49 4.90
N LEU A 326 -19.65 21.30 4.34
CA LEU A 326 -19.86 20.02 5.03
C LEU A 326 -18.91 19.88 6.23
N LEU A 327 -17.62 20.12 6.03
CA LEU A 327 -16.62 20.05 7.11
C LEU A 327 -16.95 21.02 8.24
N MET A 328 -17.37 22.25 7.94
CA MET A 328 -17.72 23.25 8.97
C MET A 328 -19.05 22.97 9.68
N LYS A 329 -19.98 22.23 9.06
CA LYS A 329 -21.18 21.70 9.74
C LYS A 329 -20.83 20.65 10.80
N VAL A 330 -19.78 19.86 10.58
CA VAL A 330 -19.28 18.86 11.55
C VAL A 330 -18.32 19.48 12.57
N TRP A 331 -17.37 20.30 12.13
CA TRP A 331 -16.31 20.89 12.94
C TRP A 331 -16.85 21.77 14.08
N LYS A 332 -17.84 22.63 13.81
CA LYS A 332 -18.42 23.54 14.81
C LYS A 332 -18.99 22.79 16.03
N PRO A 333 -19.92 21.83 15.89
CA PRO A 333 -20.41 21.04 17.02
C PRO A 333 -19.34 20.10 17.62
N ALA A 334 -18.48 19.50 16.79
CA ALA A 334 -17.39 18.64 17.28
C ALA A 334 -16.44 19.42 18.21
N LEU A 335 -16.05 20.65 17.85
CA LEU A 335 -15.21 21.51 18.68
C LEU A 335 -15.88 21.89 20.02
N VAL A 336 -17.21 22.05 20.05
CA VAL A 336 -17.96 22.28 21.30
C VAL A 336 -17.93 21.03 22.19
N LYS A 337 -17.99 19.82 21.62
CA LYS A 337 -17.87 18.56 22.37
C LYS A 337 -16.44 18.33 22.86
N ALA A 338 -15.44 18.46 22.00
CA ALA A 338 -14.02 18.30 22.35
C ALA A 338 -13.57 19.27 23.46
N LYS A 339 -14.05 20.52 23.45
CA LYS A 339 -13.78 21.48 24.55
C LYS A 339 -14.36 21.04 25.89
N LYS A 340 -15.50 20.33 25.91
CA LYS A 340 -16.08 19.75 27.14
C LYS A 340 -15.23 18.57 27.61
N GLU A 341 -14.84 17.68 26.71
CA GLU A 341 -13.99 16.52 27.01
C GLU A 341 -12.62 16.92 27.58
N VAL A 342 -11.93 17.88 26.94
CA VAL A 342 -10.69 18.47 27.47
C VAL A 342 -10.87 19.07 28.87
N ALA A 343 -12.01 19.70 29.16
CA ALA A 343 -12.31 20.23 30.48
C ALA A 343 -12.54 19.12 31.53
N GLU A 344 -13.18 18.01 31.14
CA GLU A 344 -13.34 16.81 31.98
C GLU A 344 -12.00 16.13 32.26
N PHE A 345 -11.15 15.97 31.25
CA PHE A 345 -9.79 15.43 31.41
C PHE A 345 -8.95 16.28 32.37
N GLN A 346 -9.05 17.62 32.25
CA GLN A 346 -8.39 18.55 33.15
C GLN A 346 -8.94 18.51 34.59
N GLN A 347 -10.19 18.09 34.80
CA GLN A 347 -10.74 17.84 36.15
C GLN A 347 -10.17 16.56 36.75
N VAL A 348 -10.01 15.47 35.97
CA VAL A 348 -9.36 14.24 36.45
C VAL A 348 -7.91 14.52 36.85
N ILE A 349 -7.13 15.26 36.05
CA ILE A 349 -5.76 15.71 36.42
C ILE A 349 -5.77 16.32 37.83
N LYS A 350 -6.68 17.27 38.10
CA LYS A 350 -6.76 17.96 39.40
C LYS A 350 -7.21 17.04 40.54
N LYS A 351 -8.16 16.14 40.28
CA LYS A 351 -8.69 15.15 41.23
C LYS A 351 -7.59 14.19 41.70
N GLU A 352 -6.65 13.84 40.81
CA GLU A 352 -5.49 13.01 41.10
C GLU A 352 -4.31 13.79 41.72
N GLY A 353 -4.49 15.09 42.05
CA GLY A 353 -3.43 15.94 42.61
C GLY A 353 -2.44 16.50 41.58
N GLY A 354 -2.66 16.28 40.29
CA GLY A 354 -1.84 16.83 39.21
C GLY A 354 -2.01 18.35 39.08
N ASN A 355 -0.89 19.07 39.00
CA ASN A 355 -0.84 20.52 38.88
C ASN A 355 -0.30 21.01 37.51
N PHE A 356 -0.62 20.27 36.45
CA PHE A 356 -0.24 20.61 35.07
C PHE A 356 -1.47 20.81 34.18
N LYS A 357 -1.26 21.56 33.09
CA LYS A 357 -2.25 21.71 32.02
C LYS A 357 -2.23 20.44 31.15
N LEU A 358 -3.40 19.97 30.72
CA LEU A 358 -3.51 18.90 29.73
C LEU A 358 -2.77 19.29 28.44
N GLU A 359 -1.79 18.47 28.04
CA GLU A 359 -1.07 18.59 26.78
C GLU A 359 -1.40 17.40 25.85
N PRO A 360 -1.05 17.42 24.55
CA PRO A 360 -1.50 16.39 23.60
C PRO A 360 -1.14 14.94 23.98
N TRP A 361 0.04 14.73 24.60
CA TRP A 361 0.49 13.42 25.10
C TRP A 361 -0.24 12.94 26.38
N ASP A 362 -1.08 13.78 26.97
CA ASP A 362 -1.95 13.42 28.09
C ASP A 362 -3.37 13.05 27.63
N TYR A 363 -3.75 13.39 26.39
CA TYR A 363 -5.13 13.29 25.90
C TYR A 363 -5.68 11.85 25.94
N ARG A 364 -4.94 10.88 25.39
CA ARG A 364 -5.36 9.46 25.34
C ARG A 364 -5.45 8.85 26.74
N TYR A 365 -4.45 9.12 27.58
CA TYR A 365 -4.38 8.68 28.97
C TYR A 365 -5.59 9.15 29.80
N TYR A 366 -5.92 10.45 29.77
CA TYR A 366 -7.08 10.96 30.52
C TYR A 366 -8.42 10.64 29.85
N SER A 367 -8.45 10.41 28.54
CA SER A 367 -9.63 9.86 27.85
C SER A 367 -10.01 8.49 28.39
N GLU A 368 -9.04 7.56 28.53
CA GLU A 368 -9.33 6.23 29.09
C GLU A 368 -9.71 6.28 30.58
N LYS A 369 -9.10 7.17 31.38
CA LYS A 369 -9.56 7.40 32.76
C LYS A 369 -11.01 7.88 32.83
N VAL A 370 -11.39 8.89 32.03
CA VAL A 370 -12.79 9.37 31.99
C VAL A 370 -13.73 8.31 31.43
N ARG A 371 -13.32 7.49 30.45
CA ARG A 371 -14.10 6.35 29.96
C ARG A 371 -14.39 5.36 31.10
N LYS A 372 -13.36 4.98 31.86
CA LYS A 372 -13.48 4.07 33.00
C LYS A 372 -14.35 4.64 34.11
N GLU A 373 -14.17 5.92 34.47
CA GLU A 373 -15.00 6.59 35.50
C GLU A 373 -16.47 6.73 35.11
N LYS A 374 -16.78 7.02 33.82
CA LYS A 374 -18.15 7.27 33.37
C LYS A 374 -18.95 6.02 33.01
N PHE A 375 -18.29 5.00 32.48
CA PHE A 375 -18.96 3.85 31.86
C PHE A 375 -18.58 2.51 32.49
N ALA A 376 -17.71 2.49 33.50
CA ALA A 376 -17.10 1.28 34.05
C ALA A 376 -16.45 0.39 32.95
N LEU A 377 -15.97 1.02 31.88
CA LEU A 377 -15.47 0.37 30.67
C LEU A 377 -13.96 0.59 30.54
N ASN A 378 -13.21 -0.50 30.44
CA ASN A 378 -11.76 -0.51 30.20
C ASN A 378 -11.47 -1.17 28.84
N GLN A 379 -10.84 -0.46 27.91
CA GLN A 379 -10.61 -0.97 26.56
C GLN A 379 -9.63 -2.16 26.53
N ASP A 380 -8.71 -2.26 27.51
CA ASP A 380 -7.83 -3.42 27.68
C ASP A 380 -8.61 -4.70 28.07
N GLU A 381 -9.50 -4.60 29.06
CA GLU A 381 -10.39 -5.70 29.48
C GLU A 381 -11.32 -6.13 28.33
N VAL A 382 -11.82 -5.18 27.54
CA VAL A 382 -12.66 -5.45 26.36
C VAL A 382 -11.87 -6.16 25.24
N SER A 383 -10.59 -5.83 25.05
CA SER A 383 -9.76 -6.43 23.99
C SER A 383 -9.63 -7.95 24.12
N GLN A 384 -9.75 -8.49 25.34
CA GLN A 384 -9.69 -9.93 25.64
C GLN A 384 -10.81 -10.73 24.94
N TYR A 385 -11.93 -10.07 24.60
CA TYR A 385 -13.05 -10.69 23.87
C TYR A 385 -12.87 -10.65 22.34
N PHE A 386 -11.93 -9.82 21.84
CA PHE A 386 -11.70 -9.57 20.42
C PHE A 386 -10.37 -10.19 19.95
N SER A 387 -10.25 -11.51 20.05
CA SER A 387 -9.20 -12.21 19.31
C SER A 387 -9.42 -12.04 17.81
N LEU A 388 -8.32 -11.90 17.05
CA LEU A 388 -8.35 -11.75 15.59
C LEU A 388 -9.20 -12.83 14.90
N GLU A 389 -9.11 -14.07 15.39
CA GLU A 389 -9.89 -15.21 14.90
C GLU A 389 -11.39 -15.03 15.15
N ASN A 390 -11.79 -14.62 16.36
CA ASN A 390 -13.21 -14.35 16.66
C ASN A 390 -13.75 -13.19 15.83
N VAL A 391 -12.95 -12.15 15.61
CA VAL A 391 -13.34 -10.98 14.81
C VAL A 391 -13.48 -11.35 13.33
N LYS A 392 -12.53 -12.12 12.76
CA LYS A 392 -12.59 -12.68 11.41
C LYS A 392 -13.87 -13.52 11.21
N ASN A 393 -14.15 -14.44 12.13
CA ASN A 393 -15.35 -15.26 12.10
C ASN A 393 -16.64 -14.42 12.26
N GLY A 394 -16.59 -13.32 13.02
CA GLY A 394 -17.67 -12.33 13.10
C GLY A 394 -17.96 -11.68 11.74
N VAL A 395 -16.92 -11.15 11.08
CA VAL A 395 -17.02 -10.55 9.73
C VAL A 395 -17.58 -11.56 8.72
N PHE A 396 -17.03 -12.77 8.67
CA PHE A 396 -17.50 -13.84 7.78
C PHE A 396 -18.97 -14.21 8.05
N THR A 397 -19.39 -14.24 9.33
CA THR A 397 -20.79 -14.51 9.70
C THR A 397 -21.73 -13.40 9.24
N VAL A 398 -21.33 -12.13 9.34
CA VAL A 398 -22.13 -11.00 8.85
C VAL A 398 -22.29 -11.06 7.34
N VAL A 399 -21.19 -11.28 6.62
CA VAL A 399 -21.17 -11.41 5.15
C VAL A 399 -22.01 -12.58 4.67
N ASN A 400 -21.90 -13.74 5.33
CA ASN A 400 -22.74 -14.90 5.01
C ASN A 400 -24.23 -14.64 5.24
N LYS A 401 -24.60 -13.95 6.33
CA LYS A 401 -26.01 -13.62 6.61
C LYS A 401 -26.61 -12.57 5.67
N LEU A 402 -25.79 -11.65 5.14
CA LEU A 402 -26.24 -10.60 4.22
C LEU A 402 -26.28 -11.07 2.77
N TYR A 403 -25.28 -11.86 2.34
CA TYR A 403 -25.02 -12.13 0.92
C TYR A 403 -24.93 -13.63 0.58
N GLY A 404 -25.01 -14.54 1.56
CA GLY A 404 -24.87 -15.99 1.33
C GLY A 404 -23.42 -16.46 1.05
N ILE A 405 -22.48 -15.53 0.95
CA ILE A 405 -21.06 -15.79 0.64
C ILE A 405 -20.39 -16.58 1.79
N THR A 406 -19.47 -17.47 1.45
CA THR A 406 -18.64 -18.24 2.41
C THR A 406 -17.15 -18.11 2.08
N PHE A 407 -16.29 -18.44 3.06
CA PHE A 407 -14.84 -18.29 2.98
C PHE A 407 -14.17 -19.60 3.36
N GLU A 408 -13.33 -20.14 2.48
CA GLU A 408 -12.61 -21.39 2.71
C GLU A 408 -11.09 -21.14 2.69
N LEU A 409 -10.42 -21.34 3.83
CA LEU A 409 -8.97 -21.16 3.96
C LEU A 409 -8.24 -22.22 3.11
N ASN A 410 -7.52 -21.77 2.07
CA ASN A 410 -6.75 -22.66 1.19
C ASN A 410 -5.24 -22.40 1.34
N ASN A 411 -4.59 -23.21 2.18
CA ASN A 411 -3.15 -23.11 2.44
C ASN A 411 -2.25 -23.61 1.30
N ASN A 412 -2.82 -24.16 0.22
CA ASN A 412 -2.06 -24.64 -0.94
C ASN A 412 -1.90 -23.56 -2.04
N LEU A 413 -2.52 -22.39 -1.88
CA LEU A 413 -2.41 -21.28 -2.84
C LEU A 413 -1.10 -20.49 -2.62
N PRO A 414 -0.46 -19.97 -3.69
CA PRO A 414 0.75 -19.15 -3.57
C PRO A 414 0.57 -17.93 -2.65
N LYS A 415 1.56 -17.66 -1.81
CA LYS A 415 1.57 -16.55 -0.83
C LYS A 415 2.81 -15.67 -1.02
N TYR A 416 2.65 -14.35 -0.95
CA TYR A 416 3.78 -13.41 -0.97
C TYR A 416 4.51 -13.29 0.37
N HIS A 417 3.86 -13.69 1.47
CA HIS A 417 4.46 -13.70 2.80
C HIS A 417 3.86 -14.81 3.66
N LYS A 418 4.68 -15.41 4.54
CA LYS A 418 4.31 -16.60 5.33
C LYS A 418 3.12 -16.39 6.28
N ASP A 419 2.95 -15.17 6.79
CA ASP A 419 1.90 -14.82 7.76
C ASP A 419 0.54 -14.51 7.09
N VAL A 420 0.44 -14.64 5.76
CA VAL A 420 -0.76 -14.30 4.98
C VAL A 420 -1.70 -15.51 4.92
N GLU A 421 -2.98 -15.29 5.22
CA GLU A 421 -4.03 -16.26 4.95
C GLU A 421 -4.60 -16.02 3.55
N VAL A 422 -5.01 -17.09 2.86
CA VAL A 422 -5.62 -17.00 1.53
C VAL A 422 -6.91 -17.80 1.56
N PHE A 423 -8.01 -17.15 1.19
CA PHE A 423 -9.34 -17.73 1.18
C PHE A 423 -9.88 -17.82 -0.24
N GLU A 424 -10.51 -18.94 -0.56
CA GLU A 424 -11.47 -19.01 -1.66
C GLU A 424 -12.78 -18.40 -1.17
N VAL A 425 -13.23 -17.33 -1.82
CA VAL A 425 -14.54 -16.69 -1.55
C VAL A 425 -15.57 -17.36 -2.44
N LYS A 426 -16.62 -17.92 -1.84
CA LYS A 426 -17.60 -18.78 -2.55
C LYS A 426 -19.01 -18.23 -2.45
N GLU A 427 -19.74 -18.27 -3.56
CA GLU A 427 -21.18 -18.02 -3.61
C GLU A 427 -21.86 -19.21 -4.31
N ASN A 428 -22.90 -19.78 -3.68
CA ASN A 428 -23.60 -20.97 -4.19
C ASN A 428 -22.66 -22.16 -4.53
N GLY A 429 -21.51 -22.26 -3.84
CA GLY A 429 -20.47 -23.27 -4.05
C GLY A 429 -19.43 -22.93 -5.12
N ASN A 430 -19.63 -21.89 -5.93
CA ASN A 430 -18.68 -21.44 -6.94
C ASN A 430 -17.69 -20.43 -6.34
N VAL A 431 -16.40 -20.51 -6.70
CA VAL A 431 -15.41 -19.50 -6.32
C VAL A 431 -15.65 -18.23 -7.12
N ILE A 432 -15.92 -17.12 -6.42
CA ILE A 432 -16.20 -15.80 -6.99
C ILE A 432 -15.05 -14.81 -6.82
N ALA A 433 -14.13 -15.04 -5.87
CA ALA A 433 -12.92 -14.25 -5.67
C ALA A 433 -11.86 -15.06 -4.90
N ILE A 434 -10.60 -14.59 -4.96
CA ILE A 434 -9.53 -15.03 -4.04
C ILE A 434 -9.18 -13.87 -3.11
N LEU A 435 -9.14 -14.13 -1.81
CA LEU A 435 -8.94 -13.12 -0.77
C LEU A 435 -7.68 -13.40 0.04
N TYR A 436 -6.68 -12.52 -0.07
CA TYR A 436 -5.49 -12.50 0.77
C TYR A 436 -5.76 -11.65 2.02
N MET A 437 -5.35 -12.13 3.19
CA MET A 437 -5.52 -11.41 4.46
C MET A 437 -4.20 -11.37 5.23
N ASP A 438 -3.66 -10.16 5.41
CA ASP A 438 -2.30 -9.91 5.91
C ASP A 438 -2.31 -8.99 7.14
N TYR A 439 -2.33 -9.62 8.31
CA TYR A 439 -2.77 -8.97 9.55
C TYR A 439 -1.74 -8.09 10.26
N TYR A 440 -0.45 -8.45 10.18
CA TYR A 440 0.53 -8.05 11.19
C TYR A 440 1.55 -7.01 10.70
N PRO A 441 2.03 -6.10 11.59
CA PRO A 441 3.11 -5.18 11.27
C PRO A 441 4.45 -5.89 11.11
N ARG A 442 5.28 -5.34 10.24
CA ARG A 442 6.66 -5.73 9.97
C ARG A 442 7.38 -4.53 9.33
N GLU A 443 8.71 -4.48 9.43
CA GLU A 443 9.49 -3.33 8.97
C GLU A 443 9.36 -3.08 7.45
N SER A 444 9.06 -4.12 6.67
CA SER A 444 8.80 -4.03 5.22
C SER A 444 7.37 -3.63 4.84
N LYS A 445 6.45 -3.43 5.80
CA LYS A 445 5.05 -3.07 5.56
C LYS A 445 4.79 -1.61 5.96
N ARG A 446 4.09 -0.84 5.11
CA ARG A 446 3.63 0.51 5.48
C ARG A 446 2.58 0.47 6.60
N SER A 447 2.55 1.50 7.43
CA SER A 447 1.55 1.63 8.51
C SER A 447 0.13 1.88 7.95
N GLY A 448 -0.88 1.59 8.79
CA GLY A 448 -2.30 1.80 8.47
C GLY A 448 -3.01 0.49 8.13
N ALA A 449 -4.11 0.58 7.40
CA ALA A 449 -4.83 -0.58 6.86
C ALA A 449 -5.47 -0.20 5.52
N TRP A 450 -5.57 -1.16 4.59
CA TRP A 450 -6.04 -0.92 3.23
C TRP A 450 -6.47 -2.20 2.51
N MET A 451 -7.19 -2.03 1.40
CA MET A 451 -7.50 -3.07 0.42
C MET A 451 -6.79 -2.71 -0.89
N THR A 452 -6.31 -3.73 -1.62
CA THR A 452 -5.76 -3.64 -2.97
C THR A 452 -6.13 -4.88 -3.79
N ASN A 453 -6.04 -4.78 -5.11
CA ASN A 453 -6.17 -5.92 -6.02
C ASN A 453 -4.82 -6.33 -6.62
N PHE A 454 -4.57 -7.63 -6.71
CA PHE A 454 -3.58 -8.20 -7.63
C PHE A 454 -4.14 -8.36 -9.04
N ARG A 455 -5.47 -8.52 -9.17
CA ARG A 455 -6.22 -8.55 -10.42
C ARG A 455 -7.66 -8.11 -10.15
N GLU A 456 -8.17 -7.17 -10.93
CA GLU A 456 -9.56 -6.75 -10.90
C GLU A 456 -10.50 -7.84 -11.44
N GLN A 457 -11.81 -7.70 -11.21
CA GLN A 457 -12.82 -8.48 -11.94
C GLN A 457 -12.94 -7.90 -13.35
N TYR A 458 -12.94 -8.75 -14.38
CA TYR A 458 -13.22 -8.32 -15.75
C TYR A 458 -13.80 -9.48 -16.58
N TYR A 459 -14.32 -9.14 -17.76
CA TYR A 459 -14.70 -10.12 -18.78
C TYR A 459 -13.63 -10.14 -19.86
N THR A 460 -13.28 -11.33 -20.37
CA THR A 460 -12.42 -11.44 -21.56
C THR A 460 -13.21 -11.08 -22.84
N LYS A 461 -12.49 -10.87 -23.95
CA LYS A 461 -13.08 -10.60 -25.29
C LYS A 461 -14.05 -11.70 -25.78
N ASP A 462 -13.89 -12.94 -25.30
CA ASP A 462 -14.80 -14.07 -25.55
C ASP A 462 -15.94 -14.20 -24.52
N GLY A 463 -16.10 -13.22 -23.62
CA GLY A 463 -17.21 -13.14 -22.67
C GLY A 463 -17.02 -13.97 -21.39
N LYS A 464 -15.82 -14.47 -21.11
CA LYS A 464 -15.54 -15.24 -19.88
C LYS A 464 -15.29 -14.31 -18.70
N ASN A 465 -16.06 -14.48 -17.63
CA ASN A 465 -15.81 -13.80 -16.35
C ASN A 465 -14.49 -14.28 -15.73
N VAL A 466 -13.62 -13.34 -15.37
CA VAL A 466 -12.37 -13.55 -14.63
C VAL A 466 -12.54 -12.99 -13.23
N ILE A 467 -12.45 -13.87 -12.22
CA ILE A 467 -12.62 -13.49 -10.80
C ILE A 467 -11.49 -12.57 -10.30
N PRO A 468 -11.78 -11.63 -9.39
CA PRO A 468 -10.77 -10.76 -8.78
C PRO A 468 -9.88 -11.53 -7.81
N ILE A 469 -8.71 -10.94 -7.55
CA ILE A 469 -7.75 -11.40 -6.55
C ILE A 469 -7.45 -10.21 -5.63
N VAL A 470 -8.12 -10.20 -4.48
CA VAL A 470 -8.16 -9.12 -3.48
C VAL A 470 -7.11 -9.36 -2.40
N SER A 471 -6.52 -8.31 -1.84
CA SER A 471 -5.64 -8.35 -0.67
C SER A 471 -6.07 -7.31 0.36
N LEU A 472 -6.37 -7.77 1.58
CA LEU A 472 -6.67 -6.95 2.75
C LEU A 472 -5.45 -6.91 3.65
N VAL A 473 -4.93 -5.71 3.91
CA VAL A 473 -3.74 -5.50 4.73
C VAL A 473 -4.10 -4.70 5.97
N LEU A 474 -3.70 -5.24 7.13
CA LEU A 474 -3.85 -4.65 8.44
C LEU A 474 -2.48 -4.53 9.12
N ASN A 475 -2.43 -3.80 10.24
CA ASN A 475 -1.28 -3.67 11.13
C ASN A 475 -1.71 -3.92 12.59
N SER A 476 -2.43 -5.02 12.82
CA SER A 476 -2.91 -5.48 14.14
C SER A 476 -1.79 -6.09 14.98
N ALA A 477 -1.96 -6.12 16.31
CA ALA A 477 -0.97 -6.74 17.20
C ALA A 477 -0.68 -8.20 16.81
N LYS A 478 0.59 -8.62 16.91
CA LYS A 478 0.97 -10.03 16.77
C LYS A 478 0.53 -10.82 18.00
N PRO A 479 0.26 -12.13 17.87
CA PRO A 479 0.17 -13.01 19.04
C PRO A 479 1.50 -13.03 19.78
N THR A 480 1.46 -13.22 21.09
CA THR A 480 2.64 -13.52 21.92
C THR A 480 2.71 -15.02 22.19
N ALA A 481 3.70 -15.48 22.96
CA ALA A 481 3.77 -16.89 23.37
C ALA A 481 2.54 -17.35 24.19
N ASP A 482 1.96 -16.45 24.97
CA ASP A 482 0.92 -16.75 25.97
C ASP A 482 -0.49 -16.25 25.58
N ALA A 483 -0.61 -15.46 24.51
CA ALA A 483 -1.89 -14.83 24.11
C ALA A 483 -2.07 -14.76 22.58
N PRO A 484 -3.30 -14.94 22.07
CA PRO A 484 -3.61 -14.70 20.65
C PRO A 484 -3.45 -13.22 20.30
N ALA A 485 -3.50 -12.90 19.00
CA ALA A 485 -3.63 -11.52 18.55
C ALA A 485 -4.96 -10.93 19.05
N LEU A 486 -4.90 -10.06 20.05
CA LEU A 486 -6.06 -9.33 20.58
C LEU A 486 -6.18 -7.98 19.88
N LEU A 487 -7.41 -7.57 19.58
CA LEU A 487 -7.73 -6.32 18.89
C LEU A 487 -8.38 -5.32 19.84
N SER A 488 -8.01 -4.05 19.72
CA SER A 488 -8.82 -2.95 20.26
C SER A 488 -10.13 -2.82 19.47
N PHE A 489 -11.15 -2.19 20.04
CA PHE A 489 -12.41 -1.95 19.33
C PHE A 489 -12.20 -1.17 18.01
N ASP A 490 -11.34 -0.16 18.01
CA ASP A 490 -10.94 0.62 16.83
C ASP A 490 -10.26 -0.28 15.75
N GLN A 491 -9.52 -1.32 16.15
CA GLN A 491 -8.96 -2.32 15.24
C GLN A 491 -10.01 -3.29 14.70
N VAL A 492 -11.06 -3.60 15.48
CA VAL A 492 -12.25 -4.33 14.98
C VAL A 492 -12.97 -3.50 13.93
N GLU A 493 -13.26 -2.23 14.20
CA GLU A 493 -13.86 -1.31 13.21
C GLU A 493 -12.99 -1.18 11.95
N THR A 494 -11.67 -1.07 12.11
CA THR A 494 -10.71 -1.02 11.00
C THR A 494 -10.77 -2.29 10.13
N PHE A 495 -10.90 -3.47 10.75
CA PHE A 495 -11.04 -4.73 10.03
C PHE A 495 -12.36 -4.76 9.25
N TYR A 496 -13.50 -4.43 9.88
CA TYR A 496 -14.79 -4.31 9.16
C TYR A 496 -14.75 -3.26 8.04
N HIS A 497 -14.04 -2.13 8.23
CA HIS A 497 -13.86 -1.11 7.19
C HIS A 497 -13.09 -1.62 5.99
N VAL A 498 -11.92 -2.25 6.21
CA VAL A 498 -11.10 -2.80 5.13
C VAL A 498 -11.82 -3.94 4.43
N PHE A 499 -12.54 -4.79 5.17
CA PHE A 499 -13.38 -5.83 4.58
C PHE A 499 -14.56 -5.26 3.79
N GLY A 500 -15.06 -4.06 4.11
CA GLY A 500 -16.10 -3.39 3.34
C GLY A 500 -15.66 -2.88 1.96
N HIS A 501 -14.34 -2.81 1.70
CA HIS A 501 -13.79 -2.55 0.36
C HIS A 501 -13.48 -3.83 -0.43
N GLY A 502 -13.36 -4.97 0.25
CA GLY A 502 -12.93 -6.26 -0.30
C GLY A 502 -14.06 -7.15 -0.80
#